data_AF-A0A4R6BSZ2-F1
#
_entry.id   AF-A0A4R6BSZ2-F1
#
_cell.length_a   1.000
_cell.length_b   1.000
_cell.length_c   1.000
_cell.angle_alpha   90.00
_cell.angle_beta   90.00
_cell.angle_gamma   90.00
#
_symmetry.space_group_name_H-M   'P 1'
#
loop_
_entity.id
_entity.type
_entity.pdbx_description
1 polymer ?
#
loop_
_entity_poly.entity_id
_entity_poly.type
_entity_poly.pdbx_seq_one_letter_code
_entity_poly.pdbx_strand_id
1 'polypeptide(L)'
;MQIKKWACIVFLIAGTLHSLATFYWSYGGELGLATVGEWTFKLKQQYGNRILIGLFFLGLFKLAATWLPAILYKKEVKALRLISYAGAVILIVHGGGNTIVGWLKFLNIIPRKNTLSEIGQAFIWDPLFLIWGCSLLLFLLSTRVRRNNI
;
A
#
# COMPACT_ATOMS: atom_id res chain seq x y z
N MET A 1 -3.44 -16.42 -18.89
CA MET A 1 -2.37 -16.87 -17.97
C MET A 1 -1.41 -15.74 -17.59
N GLN A 2 -1.05 -14.84 -18.52
CA GLN A 2 -0.10 -13.76 -18.27
C GLN A 2 -0.61 -12.67 -17.32
N ILE A 3 -1.87 -12.21 -17.46
CA ILE A 3 -2.44 -11.15 -16.61
C ILE A 3 -2.40 -11.53 -15.11
N LYS A 4 -2.84 -12.75 -14.75
CA LYS A 4 -2.76 -13.26 -13.37
C LYS A 4 -1.33 -13.20 -12.82
N LYS A 5 -0.34 -13.62 -13.61
CA LYS A 5 1.08 -13.63 -13.22
C LYS A 5 1.58 -12.22 -12.99
N TRP A 6 1.37 -11.31 -13.96
CA TRP A 6 1.81 -9.92 -13.86
C TRP A 6 1.12 -9.17 -12.73
N ALA A 7 -0.20 -9.32 -12.58
CA ALA A 7 -0.95 -8.71 -11.48
C ALA A 7 -0.42 -9.17 -10.12
N CYS A 8 -0.12 -10.47 -9.96
CA CYS A 8 0.50 -11.00 -8.75
C CYS A 8 1.90 -10.42 -8.50
N ILE A 9 2.75 -10.34 -9.54
CA ILE A 9 4.10 -9.78 -9.41
C ILE A 9 4.06 -8.31 -9.00
N VAL A 10 3.25 -7.48 -9.69
CA VAL A 10 3.12 -6.06 -9.38
C VAL A 10 2.56 -5.85 -7.97
N PHE A 11 1.56 -6.64 -7.59
CA PHE A 11 1.00 -6.66 -6.24
C PHE A 11 2.06 -6.96 -5.17
N LEU A 12 2.85 -8.02 -5.36
CA LEU A 12 3.90 -8.42 -4.43
C LEU A 12 5.01 -7.37 -4.32
N ILE A 13 5.44 -6.81 -5.45
CA ILE A 13 6.48 -5.76 -5.47
C ILE A 13 5.98 -4.51 -4.75
N ALA A 14 4.80 -4.00 -5.11
CA ALA A 14 4.26 -2.76 -4.54
C ALA A 14 4.05 -2.86 -3.02
N GLY A 15 3.43 -3.95 -2.56
CA GLY A 15 3.21 -4.19 -1.13
C GLY A 15 4.50 -4.43 -0.35
N THR A 16 5.48 -5.12 -0.96
CA THR A 16 6.78 -5.34 -0.33
C THR A 16 7.58 -4.04 -0.20
N LEU A 17 7.57 -3.17 -1.21
CA LEU A 17 8.23 -1.85 -1.14
C LEU A 17 7.63 -1.00 0.00
N HIS A 18 6.31 -0.96 0.13
CA HIS A 18 5.62 -0.31 1.26
C HIS A 18 6.03 -0.87 2.61
N SER A 19 6.18 -2.20 2.70
CA SER A 19 6.58 -2.88 3.93
C SER A 19 8.04 -2.60 4.27
N LEU A 20 8.94 -2.63 3.29
CA LEU A 20 10.36 -2.33 3.45
C LEU A 20 10.60 -0.90 3.91
N ALA A 21 9.91 0.09 3.33
CA ALA A 21 9.98 1.47 3.80
C ALA A 21 9.54 1.58 5.26
N THR A 22 8.45 0.91 5.62
CA THR A 22 7.94 0.87 7.00
C THR A 22 8.94 0.21 7.96
N PHE A 23 9.57 -0.90 7.56
CA PHE A 23 10.60 -1.54 8.36
C PHE A 23 11.84 -0.66 8.51
N TYR A 24 12.33 -0.05 7.43
CA TYR A 24 13.45 0.87 7.50
C TYR A 24 13.20 1.99 8.53
N TRP A 25 12.01 2.58 8.55
CA TRP A 25 11.63 3.57 9.57
C TRP A 25 11.48 2.96 10.97
N SER A 26 11.06 1.69 11.09
CA SER A 26 11.00 0.98 12.37
C SER A 26 12.38 0.75 13.01
N TYR A 27 13.46 0.74 12.21
CA TYR A 27 14.83 0.69 12.71
C TYR A 27 15.46 2.09 12.89
N GLY A 28 14.64 3.15 12.84
CA GLY A 28 15.08 4.53 13.06
C GLY A 28 15.57 5.26 11.80
N GLY A 29 15.43 4.65 10.62
CA GLY A 29 15.72 5.32 9.35
C GLY A 29 14.82 6.54 9.13
N GLU A 30 15.37 7.59 8.51
CA GLU A 30 14.65 8.86 8.29
C GLU A 30 14.51 9.23 6.80
N LEU A 31 15.19 8.48 5.92
CA LEU A 31 15.10 8.70 4.47
C LEU A 31 13.64 8.57 4.01
N GLY A 32 13.17 9.61 3.31
CA GLY A 32 11.80 9.68 2.79
C GLY A 32 10.73 9.91 3.87
N LEU A 33 11.07 9.97 5.16
CA LEU A 33 10.08 10.13 6.22
C LEU A 33 9.36 11.50 6.12
N ALA A 34 10.10 12.55 5.75
CA ALA A 34 9.55 13.87 5.46
C ALA A 34 8.55 13.88 4.29
N THR A 35 8.65 12.92 3.37
CA THR A 35 7.72 12.80 2.24
C THR A 35 6.45 12.04 2.62
N VAL A 36 6.43 11.34 3.77
CA VAL A 36 5.22 10.76 4.37
C VAL A 36 4.41 11.83 5.10
N GLY A 37 5.06 12.67 5.89
CA GLY A 37 4.40 13.79 6.58
C GLY A 37 5.02 14.18 7.91
N GLU A 38 4.92 15.46 8.25
CA GLU A 38 5.48 16.00 9.51
C GLU A 38 4.89 15.35 10.78
N TRP A 39 3.70 14.77 10.69
CA TRP A 39 3.08 14.01 11.78
C TRP A 39 3.96 12.85 12.26
N THR A 40 4.79 12.26 11.37
CA THR A 40 5.70 11.18 11.71
C THR A 40 6.79 11.62 12.70
N PHE A 41 7.36 12.82 12.51
CA PHE A 41 8.33 13.40 13.44
C PHE A 41 7.66 13.78 14.76
N LYS A 42 6.43 14.31 14.73
CA LYS A 42 5.66 14.62 15.94
C LYS A 42 5.41 13.36 16.78
N LEU A 43 5.05 12.24 16.14
CA LEU A 43 4.88 10.97 16.85
C LEU A 43 6.20 10.45 17.42
N LYS A 44 7.32 10.58 16.70
CA LYS A 44 8.65 10.21 17.23
C LYS A 44 9.03 11.07 18.44
N GLN A 45 8.76 12.38 18.40
CA GLN A 45 9.00 13.28 19.53
C GLN A 45 8.10 12.93 20.73
N GLN A 46 6.82 12.63 20.49
CA GLN A 46 5.85 12.36 21.56
C GLN A 46 6.03 10.98 22.22
N TYR A 47 6.33 9.95 21.43
CA TYR A 47 6.33 8.55 21.90
C TYR A 47 7.73 7.92 21.96
N GLY A 48 8.77 8.63 21.51
CA GLY A 48 10.15 8.14 21.50
C GLY A 48 10.27 6.80 20.77
N ASN A 49 11.06 5.87 21.33
CA ASN A 49 11.31 4.57 20.72
C ASN A 49 10.08 3.65 20.67
N ARG A 50 8.98 3.96 21.38
CA ARG A 50 7.75 3.14 21.31
C ARG A 50 7.11 3.16 19.92
N ILE A 51 7.26 4.27 19.18
CA ILE A 51 6.74 4.35 17.80
C ILE A 51 7.43 3.35 16.87
N LEU A 52 8.70 3.06 17.11
CA LEU A 52 9.51 2.14 16.31
C LEU A 52 8.95 0.72 16.39
N ILE A 53 8.54 0.28 17.58
CA ILE A 53 7.87 -1.00 17.80
C ILE A 53 6.54 -1.05 17.04
N GLY A 54 5.75 0.03 17.12
CA GLY A 54 4.49 0.15 16.37
C GLY A 54 4.70 0.05 14.85
N LEU A 55 5.72 0.73 14.33
CA LEU A 55 6.10 0.66 12.91
C LEU A 55 6.57 -0.74 12.51
N PHE A 56 7.29 -1.44 13.38
CA PHE A 56 7.72 -2.81 13.10
C PHE A 56 6.53 -3.75 12.91
N PHE A 57 5.54 -3.70 13.82
CA PHE A 57 4.32 -4.49 13.68
C PHE A 57 3.46 -4.05 12.50
N LEU A 58 3.42 -2.75 12.18
CA LEU A 58 2.78 -2.25 10.97
C LEU A 58 3.45 -2.79 9.69
N GLY A 59 4.78 -2.86 9.68
CA GLY A 59 5.56 -3.46 8.60
C GLY A 59 5.24 -4.95 8.42
N LEU A 60 5.20 -5.71 9.52
CA LEU A 60 4.78 -7.12 9.50
C LEU A 60 3.35 -7.29 8.99
N PHE A 61 2.43 -6.43 9.43
CA PHE A 61 1.05 -6.44 8.96
C PHE A 61 0.96 -6.21 7.44
N LYS A 62 1.64 -5.18 6.93
CA LYS A 62 1.68 -4.90 5.48
C LYS A 62 2.31 -6.04 4.70
N LEU A 63 3.37 -6.64 5.21
CA LEU A 63 4.04 -7.76 4.57
C LEU A 63 3.12 -8.99 4.54
N ALA A 64 2.44 -9.29 5.64
CA ALA A 64 1.44 -10.37 5.69
C ALA A 64 0.26 -10.09 4.75
N ALA A 65 -0.28 -8.87 4.73
CA ALA A 65 -1.33 -8.45 3.80
C ALA A 65 -0.88 -8.55 2.32
N THR A 66 0.42 -8.45 2.05
CA THR A 66 1.00 -8.64 0.71
C THR A 66 1.17 -10.12 0.37
N TRP A 67 1.73 -10.91 1.26
CA TRP A 67 2.15 -12.28 0.92
C TRP A 67 1.07 -13.34 1.16
N LEU A 68 0.16 -13.16 2.13
CA LEU A 68 -0.91 -14.12 2.38
C LEU A 68 -1.83 -14.30 1.16
N PRO A 69 -2.30 -13.25 0.46
CA PRO A 69 -3.14 -13.42 -0.72
C PRO A 69 -2.47 -14.23 -1.85
N ALA A 70 -1.14 -14.30 -1.90
CA ALA A 70 -0.44 -15.11 -2.90
C ALA A 70 -0.72 -16.62 -2.77
N ILE A 71 -1.19 -17.10 -1.61
CA ILE A 71 -1.67 -18.49 -1.42
C ILE A 71 -2.82 -18.80 -2.40
N LEU A 72 -3.67 -17.80 -2.70
CA LEU A 72 -4.78 -17.89 -3.67
C LEU A 72 -4.29 -18.16 -5.10
N TYR A 73 -2.99 -18.06 -5.35
CA TYR A 73 -2.41 -18.45 -6.63
C TYR A 73 -2.54 -19.96 -6.88
N LYS A 74 -2.41 -20.77 -5.81
CA LYS A 74 -2.42 -22.24 -5.85
C LYS A 74 -3.68 -22.87 -5.24
N LYS A 75 -4.21 -22.29 -4.16
CA LYS A 75 -5.30 -22.89 -3.37
C LYS A 75 -6.38 -21.86 -3.07
N GLU A 76 -7.63 -22.23 -3.32
CA GLU A 76 -8.77 -21.41 -2.95
C GLU A 76 -9.04 -21.46 -1.44
N VAL A 77 -9.07 -20.28 -0.81
CA VAL A 77 -9.43 -20.10 0.60
C VAL A 77 -10.42 -18.95 0.70
N LYS A 78 -11.71 -19.26 0.94
CA LYS A 78 -12.82 -18.28 0.86
C LYS A 78 -12.62 -17.08 1.80
N ALA A 79 -12.25 -17.32 3.05
CA ALA A 79 -12.02 -16.26 4.04
C ALA A 79 -10.89 -15.32 3.61
N LEU A 80 -9.75 -15.88 3.20
CA LEU A 80 -8.61 -15.10 2.71
C LEU A 80 -8.98 -14.29 1.47
N ARG A 81 -9.77 -14.86 0.55
CA ARG A 81 -10.25 -14.13 -0.63
C ARG A 81 -11.15 -12.95 -0.24
N LEU A 82 -12.09 -13.14 0.69
CA LEU A 82 -12.97 -12.06 1.16
C LEU A 82 -12.16 -10.93 1.80
N ILE A 83 -11.23 -11.27 2.69
CA ILE A 83 -10.34 -10.31 3.34
C ILE A 83 -9.46 -9.59 2.30
N SER A 84 -9.00 -10.30 1.27
CA SER A 84 -8.19 -9.74 0.20
C SER A 84 -8.99 -8.76 -0.68
N TYR A 85 -10.27 -9.03 -0.94
CA TYR A 85 -11.14 -8.07 -1.63
C TYR A 85 -11.36 -6.81 -0.78
N ALA A 86 -11.64 -6.97 0.52
CA ALA A 86 -11.77 -5.84 1.43
C ALA A 86 -10.48 -4.99 1.46
N GLY A 87 -9.32 -5.65 1.57
CA GLY A 87 -8.02 -4.99 1.50
C GLY A 87 -7.79 -4.24 0.19
N ALA A 88 -8.12 -4.86 -0.95
CA ALA A 88 -8.02 -4.20 -2.26
C ALA A 88 -8.89 -2.94 -2.34
N VAL A 89 -10.13 -3.00 -1.88
CA VAL A 89 -11.04 -1.84 -1.85
C VAL A 89 -10.48 -0.74 -0.97
N ILE A 90 -10.03 -1.06 0.25
CA ILE A 90 -9.45 -0.07 1.17
C ILE A 90 -8.24 0.61 0.53
N LEU A 91 -7.33 -0.17 -0.07
CA LEU A 91 -6.14 0.35 -0.74
C LEU A 91 -6.46 1.26 -1.93
N ILE A 92 -7.44 0.87 -2.76
CA ILE A 92 -7.87 1.66 -3.91
C ILE A 92 -8.55 2.95 -3.47
N VAL A 93 -9.45 2.90 -2.49
CA VAL A 93 -10.15 4.09 -2.00
C VAL A 93 -9.17 5.04 -1.32
N HIS A 94 -8.31 4.53 -0.44
CA HIS A 94 -7.33 5.34 0.28
C HIS A 94 -6.26 5.89 -0.66
N GLY A 95 -5.53 5.01 -1.36
CA GLY A 95 -4.45 5.41 -2.26
C GLY A 95 -4.96 6.19 -3.47
N GLY A 96 -6.06 5.75 -4.08
CA GLY A 96 -6.66 6.45 -5.22
C GLY A 96 -7.23 7.81 -4.85
N GLY A 97 -8.01 7.89 -3.76
CA GLY A 97 -8.57 9.14 -3.27
C GLY A 97 -7.47 10.16 -2.95
N ASN A 98 -6.44 9.75 -2.20
CA ASN A 98 -5.34 10.64 -1.85
C ASN A 98 -4.46 11.01 -3.05
N THR A 99 -4.23 10.09 -4.00
CA THR A 99 -3.51 10.39 -5.25
C THR A 99 -4.23 11.47 -6.04
N ILE A 100 -5.55 11.34 -6.21
CA ILE A 100 -6.37 12.34 -6.91
C ILE A 100 -6.28 13.68 -6.19
N VAL A 101 -6.49 13.71 -4.87
CA VAL A 101 -6.37 14.95 -4.07
C VAL A 101 -4.97 15.55 -4.20
N GLY A 102 -3.93 14.73 -4.17
CA GLY A 102 -2.55 15.12 -4.40
C GLY A 102 -2.39 15.84 -5.74
N TRP A 103 -2.80 15.22 -6.85
CA TRP A 103 -2.72 15.83 -8.18
C TRP A 103 -3.58 17.07 -8.34
N LEU A 104 -4.78 17.12 -7.75
CA LEU A 104 -5.61 18.33 -7.76
C LEU A 104 -4.91 19.52 -7.10
N LYS A 105 -4.10 19.30 -6.05
CA LYS A 105 -3.24 20.35 -5.47
C LYS A 105 -2.15 20.80 -6.43
N PHE A 106 -1.52 19.87 -7.17
CA PHE A 106 -0.49 20.21 -8.15
C PHE A 106 -1.04 20.89 -9.42
N LEU A 107 -2.30 20.65 -9.73
CA LEU A 107 -3.04 21.33 -10.80
C LEU A 107 -3.62 22.69 -10.37
N ASN A 108 -3.33 23.15 -9.14
CA ASN A 108 -3.87 24.37 -8.54
C ASN A 108 -5.41 24.42 -8.45
N ILE A 109 -6.07 23.26 -8.44
CA ILE A 109 -7.52 23.16 -8.24
C ILE A 109 -7.86 23.23 -6.74
N ILE A 110 -6.97 22.70 -5.89
CA ILE A 110 -7.08 22.73 -4.41
C ILE A 110 -5.86 23.48 -3.84
N PRO A 111 -6.00 24.25 -2.73
CA PRO A 111 -4.88 24.91 -2.09
C PRO A 111 -3.76 23.93 -1.70
N ARG A 112 -2.52 24.33 -2.01
CA ARG A 112 -1.31 23.58 -1.74
C ARG A 112 -0.54 24.23 -0.59
N LYS A 113 0.01 23.42 0.32
CA LYS A 113 0.89 23.88 1.41
C LYS A 113 2.37 23.90 1.03
N ASN A 114 2.71 23.34 -0.14
CA ASN A 114 4.05 23.28 -0.73
C ASN A 114 5.05 22.52 0.16
N THR A 115 4.58 21.50 0.87
CA THR A 115 5.43 20.66 1.73
C THR A 115 6.00 19.47 0.94
N LEU A 116 7.15 18.95 1.40
CA LEU A 116 7.72 17.69 0.87
C LEU A 116 6.75 16.51 0.99
N SER A 117 5.90 16.53 2.02
CA SER A 117 4.86 15.53 2.23
C SER A 117 3.83 15.52 1.09
N GLU A 118 3.41 16.69 0.61
CA GLU A 118 2.45 16.74 -0.51
C GLU A 118 3.04 16.16 -1.79
N ILE A 119 4.34 16.38 -2.05
CA ILE A 119 5.04 15.76 -3.18
C ILE A 119 5.13 14.24 -3.00
N GLY A 120 5.57 13.79 -1.81
CA GLY A 120 5.72 12.36 -1.52
C GLY A 120 4.41 11.59 -1.63
N GLN A 121 3.35 12.13 -1.04
CA GLN A 121 2.02 11.52 -1.08
C GLN A 121 1.48 11.46 -2.52
N ALA A 122 1.54 12.57 -3.26
CA ALA A 122 0.99 12.64 -4.63
C ALA A 122 1.71 11.77 -5.67
N PHE A 123 3.01 11.50 -5.49
CA PHE A 123 3.83 10.83 -6.52
C PHE A 123 4.45 9.50 -6.10
N ILE A 124 4.56 9.22 -4.80
CA ILE A 124 5.24 8.03 -4.29
C ILE A 124 4.24 7.17 -3.52
N TRP A 125 3.77 7.65 -2.37
CA TRP A 125 3.13 6.78 -1.39
C TRP A 125 1.70 6.40 -1.75
N ASP A 126 0.85 7.38 -2.07
CA ASP A 126 -0.55 7.12 -2.43
C ASP A 126 -0.68 6.40 -3.78
N PRO A 127 0.05 6.77 -4.84
CA PRO A 127 0.06 6.00 -6.08
C PRO A 127 0.52 4.57 -5.87
N LEU A 128 1.52 4.34 -5.01
CA LEU A 128 1.98 2.98 -4.71
C LEU A 128 0.92 2.17 -3.95
N PHE A 129 0.16 2.79 -3.04
CA PHE A 129 -1.01 2.14 -2.41
C PHE A 129 -2.08 1.79 -3.44
N LEU A 130 -2.37 2.70 -4.38
CA LEU A 130 -3.33 2.46 -5.47
C LEU A 130 -2.87 1.31 -6.37
N ILE A 131 -1.59 1.30 -6.79
CA ILE A 131 -1.02 0.21 -7.59
C ILE A 131 -1.12 -1.11 -6.84
N TRP A 132 -0.80 -1.13 -5.54
CA TRP A 132 -0.92 -2.31 -4.69
C TRP A 132 -2.36 -2.84 -4.64
N GLY A 133 -3.34 -1.97 -4.44
CA GLY A 133 -4.77 -2.33 -4.41
C GLY A 133 -5.32 -2.80 -5.77
N CYS A 134 -5.05 -2.05 -6.84
CA CYS A 134 -5.51 -2.39 -8.19
C CYS A 134 -4.92 -3.72 -8.68
N SER A 135 -3.63 -3.95 -8.46
CA SER A 135 -2.98 -5.21 -8.84
C SER A 135 -3.50 -6.40 -8.02
N LEU A 136 -3.78 -6.22 -6.72
CA LEU A 136 -4.48 -7.22 -5.91
C LEU A 136 -5.87 -7.54 -6.48
N LEU A 137 -6.67 -6.51 -6.79
CA LEU A 137 -8.00 -6.71 -7.35
C LEU A 137 -7.96 -7.46 -8.69
N LEU A 138 -7.08 -7.04 -9.60
CA LEU A 138 -6.88 -7.71 -10.88
C LEU A 138 -6.43 -9.17 -10.72
N PHE A 139 -5.56 -9.44 -9.75
CA PHE A 139 -5.15 -10.81 -9.39
C PHE A 139 -6.35 -11.64 -8.90
N LEU A 140 -7.19 -11.10 -8.00
CA LEU A 140 -8.37 -11.78 -7.47
C LEU A 140 -9.42 -12.05 -8.56
N LEU A 141 -9.68 -11.08 -9.45
CA LEU A 141 -10.61 -11.24 -10.58
C LEU A 141 -10.09 -12.30 -11.57
N SER A 142 -8.79 -12.27 -11.86
CA SER A 142 -8.15 -13.23 -12.79
C SER A 142 -8.13 -14.67 -12.25
N THR A 143 -8.20 -14.86 -10.93
CA THR A 143 -8.31 -16.20 -10.34
C THR A 143 -9.73 -16.77 -10.39
N ARG A 144 -10.77 -15.92 -10.48
CA ARG A 144 -12.18 -16.34 -10.58
C ARG A 144 -12.54 -16.88 -11.96
N VAL A 145 -12.11 -16.20 -13.03
CA VAL A 145 -12.50 -16.52 -14.43
C VAL A 145 -12.14 -17.95 -14.82
N ARG A 146 -11.03 -18.51 -14.31
CA ARG A 146 -10.62 -19.88 -14.63
C ARG A 146 -11.52 -20.96 -14.04
N ARG A 147 -12.29 -20.66 -12.99
CA ARG A 147 -13.16 -21.63 -12.33
C ARG A 147 -14.51 -21.81 -13.02
N ASN A 148 -14.96 -20.82 -13.80
CA ASN A 148 -16.24 -20.88 -14.52
C ASN A 148 -16.12 -21.49 -15.94
N ASN A 149 -14.90 -21.78 -16.41
CA ASN A 149 -14.63 -22.34 -17.74
C ASN A 149 -14.20 -23.82 -17.70
N ILE A 150 -14.53 -24.54 -16.63
CA ILE A 150 -14.36 -25.98 -16.44
C ILE A 150 -15.66 -26.51 -15.86
#